data_AF-A0A9N8JDC1-F1
#
_entry.id   AF-A0A9N8JDC1-F1
#
_cell.length_a   1.000
_cell.length_b   1.000
_cell.length_c   1.000
_cell.angle_alpha   90.00
_cell.angle_beta   90.00
_cell.angle_gamma   90.00
#
_symmetry.space_group_name_H-M   'P 1'
#
loop_
_entity.id
_entity.type
_entity.pdbx_description
1 polymer ?
#
loop_
_entity_poly.entity_id
_entity_poly.type
_entity_poly.pdbx_seq_one_letter_code
_entity_poly.pdbx_strand_id
1 'polypeptide(L)'
;MFFLYGAQGPTAFSNGPTCVEVQGDWIVDAIATLQKTGKQTIEPTKDAETGWHKLVTELSDKTLFPGTESWYMGANIPGKPREQLNFPGGFPMYEKECRNALDGWKGFVVA
;
A
#
# COMPACT_ATOMS: atom_id res chain seq x y z
N MET A 1 -7.46 9.20 -5.88
CA MET A 1 -7.70 7.97 -6.68
C MET A 1 -7.36 6.76 -5.82
N PHE A 2 -8.10 5.66 -5.92
CA PHE A 2 -7.87 4.45 -5.11
C PHE A 2 -7.59 3.23 -5.98
N PHE A 3 -6.76 2.32 -5.47
CA PHE A 3 -6.44 1.05 -6.12
C PHE A 3 -6.70 -0.11 -5.15
N LEU A 4 -7.21 -1.21 -5.68
CA LEU A 4 -7.46 -2.45 -4.96
C LEU A 4 -6.57 -3.54 -5.56
N TYR A 5 -6.05 -4.43 -4.71
CA TYR A 5 -5.24 -5.59 -5.12
C TYR A 5 -4.10 -5.21 -6.09
N GLY A 6 -3.47 -4.07 -5.82
CA GLY A 6 -2.47 -3.43 -6.68
C GLY A 6 -1.07 -3.45 -6.09
N ALA A 7 -0.17 -2.68 -6.69
CA ALA A 7 1.21 -2.55 -6.24
C ALA A 7 1.28 -2.05 -4.79
N GLN A 8 2.25 -2.57 -4.04
CA GLN A 8 2.55 -2.25 -2.65
C GLN A 8 1.42 -2.51 -1.64
N GLY A 9 0.35 -3.21 -2.05
CA GLY A 9 -0.54 -3.95 -1.15
C GLY A 9 -0.03 -5.37 -0.89
N PRO A 10 -0.61 -6.13 0.06
CA PRO A 10 -0.27 -7.53 0.27
C PRO A 10 -0.46 -8.37 -1.00
N THR A 11 -1.57 -8.11 -1.72
CA THR A 11 -1.82 -8.52 -3.10
C THR A 11 -1.43 -9.98 -3.37
N ALA A 12 -0.29 -10.23 -4.01
CA ALA A 12 0.07 -11.58 -4.41
C ALA A 12 0.64 -12.44 -3.27
N PHE A 13 0.98 -11.81 -2.14
CA PHE A 13 1.41 -12.48 -0.91
C PHE A 13 0.24 -12.82 0.00
N SER A 14 -0.98 -12.83 -0.54
CA SER A 14 -2.18 -12.92 0.27
C SER A 14 -3.34 -13.59 -0.44
N ASN A 15 -4.33 -14.05 0.33
CA ASN A 15 -5.62 -14.45 -0.24
C ASN A 15 -6.30 -13.21 -0.85
N GLY A 16 -6.68 -13.31 -2.13
CA GLY A 16 -7.22 -12.18 -2.90
C GLY A 16 -8.43 -11.52 -2.25
N PRO A 17 -9.52 -12.27 -1.98
CA PRO A 17 -10.71 -11.75 -1.32
C PRO A 17 -10.42 -11.05 0.01
N THR A 18 -9.58 -11.64 0.86
CA THR A 18 -9.18 -11.02 2.13
C THR A 18 -8.48 -9.68 1.92
N CYS A 19 -7.62 -9.57 0.89
CA CYS A 19 -6.95 -8.31 0.56
C CYS A 19 -7.93 -7.24 0.10
N VAL A 20 -8.86 -7.64 -0.76
CA VAL A 20 -9.86 -6.75 -1.33
C VAL A 20 -10.82 -6.25 -0.26
N GLU A 21 -11.25 -7.09 0.68
CA GLU A 21 -12.12 -6.67 1.80
C GLU A 21 -11.41 -5.66 2.71
N VAL A 22 -10.19 -5.96 3.17
CA VAL A 22 -9.42 -5.04 4.04
C VAL A 22 -9.18 -3.69 3.38
N GLN A 23 -8.79 -3.68 2.10
CA GLN A 23 -8.58 -2.44 1.35
C GLN A 23 -9.89 -1.73 1.03
N GLY A 24 -10.95 -2.48 0.72
CA GLY A 24 -12.29 -1.97 0.44
C GLY A 24 -12.87 -1.23 1.64
N ASP A 25 -12.82 -1.85 2.82
CA ASP A 25 -13.28 -1.24 4.07
C ASP A 25 -12.55 0.08 4.35
N TRP A 26 -11.23 0.10 4.16
CA TRP A 26 -10.46 1.34 4.34
C TRP A 26 -10.89 2.45 3.37
N ILE A 27 -11.10 2.12 2.09
CA ILE A 27 -11.54 3.09 1.08
C ILE A 27 -12.94 3.63 1.41
N VAL A 28 -13.86 2.75 1.80
CA VAL A 28 -15.22 3.13 2.22
C VAL A 28 -15.16 4.07 3.41
N ASP A 29 -14.38 3.74 4.44
CA ASP A 29 -14.23 4.56 5.64
C ASP A 29 -13.58 5.92 5.33
N ALA A 30 -12.58 5.95 4.44
CA ALA A 30 -11.95 7.20 4.00
C ALA A 30 -12.96 8.11 3.29
N ILE A 31 -13.71 7.60 2.31
CA ILE A 31 -14.72 8.37 1.59
C ILE A 31 -15.81 8.87 2.55
N ALA A 32 -16.32 8.00 3.43
CA ALA A 32 -17.34 8.36 4.41
C ALA A 32 -16.84 9.46 5.36
N THR A 33 -15.59 9.40 5.80
CA THR A 33 -14.98 10.41 6.67
C THR A 33 -14.86 11.76 5.98
N LEU A 34 -14.48 11.79 4.70
CA LEU A 34 -14.42 13.04 3.92
C LEU A 34 -15.79 13.67 3.76
N GLN A 35 -16.80 12.87 3.39
CA GLN A 35 -18.18 13.34 3.28
C GLN A 35 -18.69 13.91 4.60
N LYS A 36 -18.47 13.19 5.72
CA LYS A 36 -18.87 13.62 7.05
C LYS A 36 -18.21 14.94 7.48
N THR A 37 -16.98 15.17 7.05
CA THR A 37 -16.18 16.36 7.44
C THR A 37 -16.22 17.48 6.40
N GLY A 38 -17.02 17.34 5.34
CA GLY A 38 -17.17 18.35 4.29
C GLY A 38 -15.91 18.54 3.42
N LYS A 39 -15.04 17.53 3.36
CA LYS A 39 -13.80 17.53 2.57
C LYS A 39 -14.04 16.92 1.20
N GLN A 40 -13.33 17.41 0.20
CA GLN A 40 -13.50 17.02 -1.20
C GLN A 40 -12.36 16.14 -1.73
N THR A 41 -11.16 16.29 -1.18
CA THR A 41 -9.95 15.64 -1.70
C THR A 41 -9.09 15.07 -0.58
N ILE A 42 -8.43 13.95 -0.89
CA ILE A 42 -7.30 13.42 -0.13
C ILE A 42 -6.20 13.05 -1.10
N GLU A 43 -5.01 13.58 -0.86
CA GLU A 43 -3.85 13.33 -1.71
C GLU A 43 -2.66 12.95 -0.82
N PRO A 44 -1.93 11.87 -1.12
CA PRO A 44 -0.75 11.50 -0.35
C PRO A 44 0.31 12.59 -0.49
N THR A 45 1.03 12.88 0.60
CA THR A 45 2.19 13.75 0.54
C THR A 45 3.36 13.01 -0.10
N LYS A 46 4.29 13.76 -0.70
CA LYS A 46 5.46 13.15 -1.33
C LYS A 46 6.34 12.36 -0.34
N ASP A 47 6.42 12.87 0.89
CA ASP A 47 7.15 12.22 1.98
C ASP A 47 6.48 10.90 2.40
N ALA A 48 5.14 10.84 2.41
CA ALA A 48 4.42 9.61 2.70
C ALA A 48 4.63 8.55 1.62
N GLU A 49 4.57 8.92 0.34
CA GLU A 49 4.88 8.01 -0.78
C GLU A 49 6.30 7.46 -0.67
N THR A 50 7.27 8.34 -0.46
CA THR A 50 8.70 7.97 -0.38
C THR A 50 8.96 7.09 0.84
N GLY A 51 8.35 7.43 1.98
CA GLY A 51 8.44 6.64 3.21
C GLY A 51 7.82 5.25 3.06
N TRP A 52 6.68 5.15 2.38
CA TRP A 52 6.02 3.86 2.11
C TRP A 52 6.86 2.98 1.18
N HIS A 53 7.37 3.55 0.08
CA HIS A 53 8.28 2.83 -0.83
C HIS A 53 9.52 2.30 -0.10
N LYS A 54 10.13 3.15 0.74
CA LYS A 54 11.28 2.76 1.56
C LYS A 54 10.94 1.62 2.51
N LEU A 55 9.81 1.69 3.22
CA LEU A 55 9.36 0.63 4.12
C LEU A 55 9.18 -0.71 3.39
N VAL A 56 8.49 -0.72 2.25
CA VAL A 56 8.27 -1.93 1.45
C VAL A 56 9.60 -2.54 1.01
N THR A 57 10.54 -1.70 0.56
CA THR A 57 11.89 -2.12 0.15
C THR A 57 12.66 -2.71 1.33
N GLU A 58 12.73 -2.01 2.47
CA GLU A 58 13.43 -2.47 3.67
C GLU A 58 12.86 -3.78 4.24
N LEU A 59 11.54 -3.98 4.17
CA LEU A 59 10.92 -5.23 4.56
C LEU A 59 11.29 -6.36 3.59
N SER A 60 11.30 -6.08 2.28
CA SER A 60 11.69 -7.06 1.26
C SER A 60 13.16 -7.47 1.39
N ASP A 61 14.06 -6.53 1.66
CA ASP A 61 15.50 -6.75 1.75
C ASP A 61 15.90 -7.64 2.93
N LYS A 62 15.03 -7.78 3.94
CA LYS A 62 15.19 -8.70 5.07
C LYS A 62 14.77 -10.14 4.74
N THR A 63 14.31 -10.41 3.52
CA THR A 63 13.84 -11.73 3.08
C THR A 63 14.74 -12.30 1.98
N LEU A 64 14.39 -13.49 1.48
CA LEU A 64 15.05 -14.09 0.31
C LEU A 64 14.44 -13.62 -1.03
N PHE A 65 13.35 -12.83 -1.03
CA PHE A 65 12.70 -12.37 -2.27
C PHE A 65 13.65 -11.65 -3.25
N PRO A 66 14.56 -10.76 -2.79
CA PRO A 66 15.48 -10.07 -3.69
C PRO A 66 16.51 -11.00 -4.36
N GLY A 67 16.65 -12.26 -3.92
CA GLY A 67 17.60 -13.23 -4.47
C GLY A 67 17.18 -13.88 -5.79
N THR A 68 15.91 -13.73 -6.21
CA THR A 68 15.36 -14.46 -7.36
C THR A 68 14.78 -13.50 -8.41
N GLU A 69 14.92 -13.83 -9.69
CA GLU A 69 14.21 -13.15 -10.77
C GLU A 69 12.74 -13.60 -10.78
N SER A 70 11.89 -12.80 -10.13
CA SER A 70 10.45 -13.06 -10.04
C SER A 70 9.66 -11.86 -10.54
N TRP A 71 8.41 -12.12 -10.92
CA TRP A 71 7.47 -11.05 -11.24
C TRP A 71 7.14 -10.18 -10.03
N TYR A 72 7.28 -10.68 -8.80
CA TYR A 72 7.18 -9.87 -7.56
C TYR A 72 8.24 -8.77 -7.50
N MET A 73 9.39 -9.00 -8.11
CA MET A 73 10.50 -8.04 -8.20
C MET A 73 10.50 -7.27 -9.53
N GLY A 74 9.45 -7.40 -10.35
CA GLY A 74 9.35 -6.77 -11.67
C GLY A 74 10.32 -7.32 -12.73
N ALA A 75 11.07 -8.39 -12.43
CA ALA A 75 12.15 -8.90 -13.29
C ALA A 75 11.65 -9.54 -14.61
N ASN A 76 10.34 -9.81 -14.72
CA ASN A 76 9.74 -10.39 -15.91
C ASN A 76 9.59 -9.41 -17.08
N ILE A 77 9.83 -8.11 -16.88
CA ILE A 77 9.71 -7.08 -17.93
C ILE A 77 11.09 -6.46 -18.19
N PRO A 78 11.68 -6.65 -19.38
CA PRO A 78 12.98 -6.06 -19.72
C PRO A 78 12.96 -4.54 -19.60
N GLY A 79 13.99 -3.98 -18.93
CA GLY A 79 14.13 -2.54 -18.71
C GLY A 79 13.27 -1.96 -17.58
N LYS A 80 12.40 -2.76 -16.95
CA LYS A 80 11.65 -2.32 -15.77
C LYS A 80 12.57 -2.29 -14.54
N PRO A 81 12.46 -1.28 -13.65
CA PRO A 81 13.16 -1.28 -12.37
C PRO A 81 12.87 -2.55 -11.57
N ARG A 82 13.93 -3.11 -10.97
CA ARG A 82 13.83 -4.28 -10.10
C ARG A 82 13.57 -3.82 -8.67
N GLU A 83 12.33 -3.95 -8.22
CA GLU A 83 11.88 -3.55 -6.89
C GLU A 83 10.69 -4.40 -6.44
N GLN A 84 10.48 -4.47 -5.12
CA GLN A 84 9.37 -5.23 -4.56
C GLN A 84 8.02 -4.57 -4.90
N LEU A 85 7.14 -5.33 -5.54
CA LEU A 85 5.81 -4.88 -5.97
C LEU A 85 4.70 -5.21 -4.97
N ASN A 86 4.94 -5.99 -3.91
CA ASN A 86 3.94 -6.40 -2.91
C ASN A 86 4.44 -6.08 -1.49
N PHE A 87 3.53 -5.81 -0.56
CA PHE A 87 3.89 -5.56 0.84
C PHE A 87 4.30 -6.86 1.55
N PRO A 88 5.58 -7.04 1.96
CA PRO A 88 6.04 -8.32 2.52
C PRO A 88 5.92 -8.41 4.05
N GLY A 89 5.41 -7.37 4.72
CA GLY A 89 5.26 -7.33 6.19
C GLY A 89 4.06 -8.10 6.75
N GLY A 90 3.27 -8.76 5.89
CA GLY A 90 2.06 -9.48 6.26
C GLY A 90 0.85 -8.57 6.52
N PHE A 91 -0.34 -9.18 6.52
CA PHE A 91 -1.62 -8.46 6.68
C PHE A 91 -1.74 -7.65 7.97
N PRO A 92 -1.40 -8.18 9.17
CA PRO A 92 -1.60 -7.42 10.42
C PRO A 92 -0.81 -6.10 10.46
N MET A 93 0.40 -6.09 9.90
CA MET A 93 1.18 -4.85 9.80
C MET A 93 0.57 -3.91 8.76
N TYR A 94 0.25 -4.43 7.56
CA TYR A 94 -0.35 -3.62 6.50
C TYR A 94 -1.64 -2.93 6.95
N GLU A 95 -2.57 -3.68 7.54
CA GLU A 95 -3.83 -3.14 8.03
C GLU A 95 -3.60 -2.07 9.10
N LYS A 96 -2.70 -2.33 10.05
CA LYS A 96 -2.34 -1.37 11.09
C LYS A 96 -1.83 -0.05 10.50
N GLU A 97 -0.94 -0.09 9.51
CA GLU A 97 -0.43 1.11 8.86
C GLU A 97 -1.54 1.88 8.12
N CYS A 98 -2.42 1.17 7.40
CA CYS A 98 -3.57 1.80 6.74
C CYS A 98 -4.50 2.48 7.76
N ARG A 99 -4.88 1.79 8.84
CA ARG A 99 -5.76 2.33 9.88
C ARG A 99 -5.14 3.54 10.58
N ASN A 100 -3.85 3.50 10.90
CA ASN A 100 -3.11 4.64 11.48
C ASN A 100 -3.14 5.88 10.56
N ALA A 101 -3.14 5.69 9.24
CA ALA A 101 -3.19 6.80 8.29
C ALA A 101 -4.57 7.44 8.20
N LEU A 102 -5.63 6.66 8.42
CA LEU A 102 -7.01 7.16 8.49
C LEU A 102 -7.21 8.03 9.74
N ASP A 103 -6.59 7.64 10.85
CA ASP A 103 -6.59 8.41 12.10
C ASP A 103 -5.81 9.72 11.95
N GLY A 104 -6.54 10.80 11.67
CA GLY A 104 -5.98 12.14 11.53
C GLY A 104 -5.27 12.40 10.20
N TRP A 105 -5.51 11.56 9.18
CA TRP A 105 -5.02 11.73 7.81
C TRP A 105 -3.49 11.85 7.72
N LYS A 106 -2.78 11.09 8.56
CA LYS A 106 -1.31 11.16 8.60
C LYS A 106 -0.74 10.79 7.23
N GLY A 107 0.07 11.69 6.67
CA GLY A 107 0.67 11.51 5.35
C GLY A 107 -0.22 11.92 4.17
N PHE A 108 -1.36 12.56 4.44
CA PHE A 108 -2.27 13.09 3.42
C PHE A 108 -2.50 14.59 3.58
N VAL A 109 -2.67 15.28 2.45
CA VAL A 109 -3.28 16.61 2.40
C VAL A 109 -4.78 16.43 2.19
N VAL A 110 -5.58 17.04 3.05
CA VAL A 110 -7.04 16.94 3.03
C VAL A 110 -7.65 18.32 2.86
N ALA A 111 -8.39 18.52 1.76
CA ALA A 111 -9.07 19.77 1.45
C ALA A 111 -10.55 19.52 1.18
#